data_AF-A0A3N9W749-F1
#
_entry.id   AF-A0A3N9W749-F1
#
_cell.length_a   1.000
_cell.length_b   1.000
_cell.length_c   1.000
_cell.angle_alpha   90.00
_cell.angle_beta   90.00
_cell.angle_gamma   90.00
#
_symmetry.space_group_name_H-M   'P 1'
#
loop_
_entity.id
_entity.type
_entity.pdbx_description
1 polymer ?
#
loop_
_entity_poly.entity_id
_entity_poly.type
_entity_poly.pdbx_seq_one_letter_code
_entity_poly.pdbx_strand_id
1 'polypeptide(L)'
;YDTIGRVVVQAPEHVIDNEKALAKAGDDPKKRRKVVRKKPPEGSIGWGQPTFDRLVDAEPEPLTSSFQVSHSMLLNVIGRPGDAFTAMRHLLTDNHEEPAAQRRHIRRAIAIYRALRAGGVVEELPEPDETGRRIRLTVDLQLDFALNQPLSPLALATIELLDAESPSYALDVLSVIESILDDPRQILSAQQFKARGEAVAAMKAEGIEYEARLELLDEVTHPKPLAELLEAAYEMYRQGHPWVADHQLSPKAVVRDMYERAMTFTEYVQFYGLTRSEGLVLRYLADAYKTLRQTVPEDAKTEELIDLIEWLGELVRQVDSSLIDEWERLRNPSDVAEVALAHAALTDRPPAVTRNARAFRVLVRNALFRRVELAALRRWDLLAELDAEDGWDYDAWADALAPYFEEYDSIGVGPDARGPALLMIEQGRERWTVRQSFDDPNGDHDWGISAEIDLVASDEVGAAVVRITDVGQL
;
A
#
# COMPACT_ATOMS: atom_id res chain seq x y z
N TYR A 1 3.43 19.30 -25.56
CA TYR A 1 2.84 18.10 -26.17
C TYR A 1 3.84 17.54 -27.16
N ASP A 2 4.27 16.30 -26.99
CA ASP A 2 4.99 15.60 -28.05
C ASP A 2 4.04 15.39 -29.22
N THR A 3 4.40 15.93 -30.38
CA THR A 3 3.64 15.76 -31.62
C THR A 3 3.96 14.43 -32.30
N ILE A 4 4.96 13.68 -31.80
CA ILE A 4 5.41 12.41 -32.34
C ILE A 4 5.79 11.48 -31.17
N GLY A 5 5.00 10.43 -30.96
CA GLY A 5 5.38 9.31 -30.09
C GLY A 5 6.06 8.20 -30.88
N ARG A 6 7.04 7.51 -30.28
CA ARG A 6 7.64 6.29 -30.86
C ARG A 6 7.28 5.10 -29.97
N VAL A 7 6.68 4.08 -30.56
CA VAL A 7 6.38 2.81 -29.88
C VAL A 7 7.29 1.74 -30.47
N VAL A 8 7.99 1.01 -29.61
CA VAL A 8 8.81 -0.15 -29.99
C VAL A 8 8.07 -1.40 -29.55
N VAL A 9 7.72 -2.26 -30.50
CA VAL A 9 7.08 -3.56 -30.22
C VAL A 9 8.13 -4.66 -30.36
N GLN A 10 8.32 -5.45 -29.31
CA GLN A 10 9.25 -6.58 -29.30
C GLN A 10 8.49 -7.90 -29.40
N ALA A 11 9.10 -8.87 -30.07
CA ALA A 11 8.52 -10.21 -30.17
C ALA A 11 8.52 -10.91 -28.79
N PRO A 12 7.47 -11.68 -28.44
CA PRO A 12 7.45 -12.46 -27.21
C PRO A 12 8.57 -13.50 -27.18
N GLU A 13 9.05 -13.84 -25.98
CA GLU A 13 10.17 -14.79 -25.79
C GLU A 13 9.96 -16.14 -26.50
N HIS A 14 8.75 -16.71 -26.44
CA HIS A 14 8.45 -17.98 -27.11
C HIS A 14 8.57 -17.87 -28.64
N VAL A 15 8.28 -16.70 -29.23
CA VAL A 15 8.45 -16.45 -30.67
C VAL A 15 9.93 -16.33 -31.01
N ILE A 16 10.71 -15.59 -30.20
CA ILE A 16 12.16 -15.46 -30.36
C ILE A 16 12.84 -16.83 -30.28
N ASP A 17 12.47 -17.66 -29.30
CA ASP A 17 13.01 -19.00 -29.12
C ASP A 17 12.66 -19.93 -30.29
N ASN A 18 11.43 -19.84 -30.79
CA ASN A 18 10.99 -20.61 -31.95
C ASN A 18 11.76 -20.22 -33.22
N GLU A 19 11.98 -18.91 -33.45
CA GLU A 19 12.78 -18.41 -34.58
C GLU A 19 14.25 -18.82 -34.46
N LYS A 20 14.86 -18.72 -33.26
CA LYS A 20 16.23 -19.20 -33.01
C LYS A 20 16.34 -20.71 -33.27
N ALA A 21 15.36 -21.50 -32.87
CA ALA A 21 15.35 -22.95 -33.11
C ALA A 21 15.17 -23.29 -34.60
N LEU A 22 14.34 -22.54 -35.32
CA LEU A 22 14.17 -22.67 -36.77
C LEU A 22 15.43 -22.25 -37.54
N ALA A 23 16.06 -21.15 -37.16
CA ALA A 23 17.32 -20.69 -37.76
C ALA A 23 18.45 -21.71 -37.56
N LYS A 24 18.54 -22.34 -36.38
CA LYS A 24 19.47 -23.45 -36.12
C LYS A 24 19.20 -24.70 -36.96
N ALA A 25 17.95 -24.92 -37.38
CA ALA A 25 17.59 -26.05 -38.23
C ALA A 25 17.99 -25.86 -39.71
N GLY A 26 18.24 -24.62 -40.15
CA GLY A 26 18.61 -24.27 -41.52
C GLY A 26 17.50 -24.56 -42.55
N ASP A 27 17.87 -24.71 -43.82
CA ASP A 27 16.91 -24.94 -44.93
C ASP A 27 16.52 -26.41 -45.16
N ASP A 28 16.98 -27.34 -44.31
CA ASP A 28 16.63 -28.76 -44.44
C ASP A 28 15.16 -29.00 -44.04
N PRO A 29 14.28 -29.41 -44.99
CA PRO A 29 12.86 -29.59 -44.73
C PRO A 29 12.54 -30.63 -43.65
N LYS A 30 13.41 -31.64 -43.49
CA LYS A 30 13.22 -32.69 -42.47
C LYS A 30 13.59 -32.19 -41.07
N LYS A 31 14.60 -31.32 -40.95
CA LYS A 31 15.01 -30.74 -39.66
C LYS A 31 14.04 -29.67 -39.19
N ARG A 32 13.56 -28.80 -40.09
CA ARG A 32 12.55 -27.78 -39.77
C ARG A 32 11.24 -28.38 -39.25
N ARG A 33 10.78 -29.51 -39.81
CA ARG A 33 9.59 -30.22 -39.34
C ARG A 33 9.73 -30.85 -37.96
N LYS A 34 10.95 -31.09 -37.48
CA LYS A 34 11.22 -31.68 -36.16
C LYS A 34 11.39 -30.64 -35.05
N VAL A 35 11.37 -29.34 -35.37
CA VAL A 35 11.47 -28.27 -34.36
C VAL A 35 10.17 -28.23 -33.55
N VAL A 36 10.27 -28.53 -32.26
CA VAL A 36 9.15 -28.40 -31.32
C VAL A 36 8.95 -26.92 -31.01
N ARG A 37 7.79 -26.38 -31.39
CA ARG A 37 7.45 -24.99 -31.10
C ARG A 37 7.02 -24.86 -29.64
N LYS A 38 7.66 -23.95 -28.91
CA LYS A 38 7.19 -23.50 -27.59
C LYS A 38 5.87 -22.76 -27.79
N LYS A 39 4.87 -23.15 -27.00
CA LYS A 39 3.57 -22.47 -26.95
C LYS A 39 3.63 -21.29 -25.97
N PRO A 40 2.81 -20.26 -26.18
CA PRO A 40 2.58 -19.25 -25.15
C PRO A 40 2.05 -19.89 -23.85
N PRO A 41 2.41 -19.36 -22.66
CA PRO A 41 1.81 -19.77 -21.39
C PRO A 41 0.28 -19.65 -21.43
N GLU A 42 -0.45 -20.53 -20.74
CA GLU A 42 -1.91 -20.44 -20.66
C GLU A 42 -2.35 -19.09 -20.06
N GLY A 43 -3.36 -18.47 -20.66
CA GLY A 43 -3.84 -17.14 -20.27
C GLY A 43 -3.03 -15.96 -20.81
N SER A 44 -1.93 -16.17 -21.53
CA SER A 44 -1.17 -15.07 -22.14
C SER A 44 -1.83 -14.50 -23.39
N ILE A 45 -1.79 -13.17 -23.51
CA ILE A 45 -2.35 -12.45 -24.66
C ILE A 45 -1.43 -12.67 -25.88
N GLY A 46 -2.02 -13.07 -27.00
CA GLY A 46 -1.28 -13.39 -28.24
C GLY A 46 -0.71 -12.16 -28.95
N TRP A 47 0.46 -11.70 -28.51
CA TRP A 47 1.21 -10.60 -29.13
C TRP A 47 2.17 -11.10 -30.22
N GLY A 48 1.64 -11.58 -31.35
CA GLY A 48 2.46 -12.02 -32.50
C GLY A 48 2.56 -10.97 -33.62
N GLN A 49 3.39 -11.23 -34.63
CA GLN A 49 3.45 -10.43 -35.87
C GLN A 49 2.07 -10.14 -36.47
N PRO A 50 1.13 -11.11 -36.57
CA PRO A 50 -0.20 -10.83 -37.11
C PRO A 50 -1.03 -9.85 -36.27
N THR A 51 -0.79 -9.81 -34.95
CA THR A 51 -1.44 -8.85 -34.04
C THR A 51 -0.82 -7.47 -34.21
N PHE A 52 0.50 -7.39 -34.37
CA PHE A 52 1.20 -6.13 -34.67
C PHE A 52 0.74 -5.52 -35.99
N ASP A 53 0.76 -6.29 -37.07
CA ASP A 53 0.33 -5.81 -38.40
C ASP A 53 -1.11 -5.32 -38.35
N ARG A 54 -2.00 -6.06 -37.66
CA ARG A 54 -3.39 -5.64 -37.44
C ARG A 54 -3.49 -4.31 -36.71
N LEU A 55 -2.68 -4.08 -35.67
CA LEU A 55 -2.72 -2.83 -34.89
C LEU A 55 -2.13 -1.65 -35.66
N VAL A 56 -1.15 -1.87 -36.53
CA VAL A 56 -0.58 -0.84 -37.40
C VAL A 56 -1.54 -0.45 -38.53
N ASP A 57 -2.21 -1.45 -39.13
CA ASP A 57 -3.12 -1.25 -40.25
C ASP A 57 -4.54 -0.84 -39.83
N ALA A 58 -4.90 -1.02 -38.56
CA ALA A 58 -6.20 -0.62 -38.04
C ALA A 58 -6.36 0.91 -38.05
N GLU A 59 -7.54 1.39 -38.42
CA GLU A 59 -7.90 2.79 -38.20
C GLU A 59 -7.87 3.09 -36.69
N PRO A 60 -7.19 4.16 -36.25
CA PRO A 60 -7.19 4.55 -34.85
C PRO A 60 -8.61 4.73 -34.33
N GLU A 61 -8.89 4.17 -33.15
CA GLU A 61 -10.17 4.39 -32.50
C GLU A 61 -10.39 5.89 -32.26
N PRO A 62 -11.60 6.41 -32.51
CA PRO A 62 -11.90 7.80 -32.25
C PRO A 62 -11.72 8.07 -30.75
N LEU A 63 -10.98 9.13 -30.42
CA LEU A 63 -10.82 9.55 -29.03
C LEU A 63 -12.19 9.87 -28.44
N THR A 64 -12.58 9.13 -27.41
CA THR A 64 -13.79 9.43 -26.63
C THR A 64 -13.44 10.42 -25.54
N SER A 65 -14.28 11.44 -25.37
CA SER A 65 -14.14 12.39 -24.26
C SER A 65 -14.30 11.65 -22.92
N SER A 66 -13.41 11.94 -21.97
CA SER A 66 -13.46 11.46 -20.57
C SER A 66 -13.80 12.59 -19.60
N PHE A 67 -14.41 13.67 -20.09
CA PHE A 67 -14.66 14.88 -19.32
C PHE A 67 -15.64 14.61 -18.17
N GLN A 68 -15.29 15.04 -16.96
CA GLN A 68 -16.14 14.92 -15.78
C GLN A 68 -16.15 16.22 -14.99
N VAL A 69 -17.30 16.52 -14.39
CA VAL A 69 -17.48 17.70 -13.53
C VAL A 69 -17.44 17.24 -12.08
N SER A 70 -16.43 17.71 -11.36
CA SER A 70 -16.24 17.46 -9.92
C SER A 70 -16.42 18.72 -9.09
N HIS A 71 -16.57 18.55 -7.77
CA HIS A 71 -16.61 19.68 -6.84
C HIS A 71 -15.29 20.46 -6.85
N SER A 72 -14.14 19.77 -6.91
CA SER A 72 -12.82 20.41 -7.01
C SER A 72 -12.70 21.30 -8.25
N MET A 73 -13.27 20.89 -9.40
CA MET A 73 -13.30 21.74 -10.60
C MET A 73 -14.09 23.03 -10.33
N LEU A 74 -15.27 22.94 -9.73
CA LEU A 74 -16.09 24.12 -9.42
C LEU A 74 -15.42 25.05 -8.41
N LEU A 75 -14.84 24.51 -7.33
CA LEU A 75 -14.10 25.29 -6.33
C LEU A 75 -12.91 26.02 -6.97
N ASN A 76 -12.15 25.34 -7.83
CA ASN A 76 -11.05 25.95 -8.59
C ASN A 76 -11.51 27.08 -9.51
N VAL A 77 -12.64 26.89 -10.20
CA VAL A 77 -13.19 27.91 -11.10
C VAL A 77 -13.69 29.12 -10.30
N ILE A 78 -14.34 28.90 -9.15
CA ILE A 78 -14.82 29.95 -8.25
C ILE A 78 -13.64 30.71 -7.61
N GLY A 79 -12.54 30.03 -7.29
CA GLY A 79 -11.35 30.64 -6.72
C GLY A 79 -10.57 31.55 -7.67
N ARG A 80 -10.82 31.52 -8.98
CA ARG A 80 -10.14 32.38 -9.97
C ARG A 80 -10.71 33.80 -9.98
N PRO A 81 -9.92 34.82 -10.34
CA PRO A 81 -10.46 36.15 -10.65
C PRO A 81 -11.49 36.09 -11.79
N GLY A 82 -12.51 36.95 -11.72
CA GLY A 82 -13.56 37.08 -12.74
C GLY A 82 -14.84 36.29 -12.50
N ASP A 83 -15.68 36.19 -13.53
CA ASP A 83 -17.01 35.58 -13.44
C ASP A 83 -16.96 34.05 -13.60
N ALA A 84 -17.01 33.34 -12.46
CA ALA A 84 -17.03 31.89 -12.38
C ALA A 84 -18.18 31.24 -13.17
N PHE A 85 -19.35 31.89 -13.26
CA PHE A 85 -20.48 31.35 -14.02
C PHE A 85 -20.18 31.31 -15.52
N THR A 86 -19.65 32.41 -16.06
CA THR A 86 -19.27 32.49 -17.48
C THR A 86 -18.14 31.51 -17.80
N ALA A 87 -17.13 31.41 -16.93
CA ALA A 87 -16.03 30.45 -17.09
C ALA A 87 -16.52 29.00 -17.09
N MET A 88 -17.37 28.63 -16.12
CA MET A 88 -17.91 27.27 -16.04
C MET A 88 -18.85 26.96 -17.22
N ARG A 89 -19.68 27.92 -17.64
CA ARG A 89 -20.52 27.77 -18.83
C ARG A 89 -19.68 27.45 -20.05
N HIS A 90 -18.58 28.19 -20.28
CA HIS A 90 -17.68 27.94 -21.39
C HIS A 90 -17.13 26.51 -21.37
N LEU A 91 -16.57 26.05 -20.24
CA LEU A 91 -16.05 24.68 -20.09
C LEU A 91 -17.09 23.60 -20.37
N LEU A 92 -18.34 23.84 -19.99
CA LEU A 92 -19.43 22.87 -20.12
C LEU A 92 -20.04 22.81 -21.52
N THR A 93 -19.92 23.88 -22.31
CA THR A 93 -20.54 23.98 -23.65
C THR A 93 -19.53 23.94 -24.80
N ASP A 94 -18.28 24.32 -24.55
CA ASP A 94 -17.19 24.33 -25.54
C ASP A 94 -16.24 23.15 -25.27
N ASN A 95 -16.74 21.94 -25.54
CA ASN A 95 -16.01 20.68 -25.37
C ASN A 95 -16.44 19.65 -26.43
N HIS A 96 -15.67 18.58 -26.55
CA HIS A 96 -15.91 17.49 -27.52
C HIS A 96 -16.90 16.43 -27.00
N GLU A 97 -17.73 16.76 -26.00
CA GLU A 97 -18.78 15.86 -25.50
C GLU A 97 -20.03 15.95 -26.37
N GLU A 98 -20.75 14.83 -26.45
CA GLU A 98 -22.07 14.81 -27.09
C GLU A 98 -23.05 15.74 -26.37
N PRO A 99 -24.03 16.36 -27.07
CA PRO A 99 -24.99 17.29 -26.44
C PRO A 99 -25.75 16.70 -25.25
N ALA A 100 -25.97 15.37 -25.26
CA ALA A 100 -26.57 14.67 -24.12
C ALA A 100 -25.65 14.64 -22.89
N ALA A 101 -24.34 14.42 -23.08
CA ALA A 101 -23.34 14.44 -22.02
C ALA A 101 -23.12 15.86 -21.48
N GLN A 102 -23.00 16.87 -22.33
CA GLN A 102 -22.95 18.29 -21.93
C GLN A 102 -24.12 18.66 -20.99
N ARG A 103 -25.35 18.25 -21.33
CA ARG A 103 -26.52 18.48 -20.47
C ARG A 103 -26.40 17.78 -19.11
N ARG A 104 -25.82 16.57 -19.05
CA ARG A 104 -25.53 15.89 -17.78
C ARG A 104 -24.50 16.66 -16.95
N HIS A 105 -23.42 17.09 -17.57
CA HIS A 105 -22.38 17.90 -16.93
C HIS A 105 -22.92 19.23 -16.38
N ILE A 106 -23.79 19.92 -17.14
CA ILE A 106 -24.45 21.16 -16.68
C ILE A 106 -25.34 20.90 -15.47
N ARG A 107 -26.17 19.85 -15.50
CA ARG A 107 -27.00 19.49 -14.34
C ARG A 107 -26.16 19.13 -13.13
N ARG A 108 -25.05 18.41 -13.33
CA ARG A 108 -24.10 18.05 -12.27
C ARG A 108 -23.46 19.31 -11.66
N ALA A 109 -22.97 20.23 -12.49
CA ALA A 109 -22.39 21.50 -12.04
C ALA A 109 -23.38 22.33 -11.21
N ILE A 110 -24.65 22.42 -11.65
CA ILE A 110 -25.69 23.13 -10.91
C ILE A 110 -26.00 22.44 -9.57
N ALA A 111 -26.06 21.11 -9.55
CA ALA A 111 -26.28 20.35 -8.32
C ALA A 111 -25.15 20.56 -7.30
N ILE A 112 -23.90 20.50 -7.77
CA ILE A 112 -22.70 20.78 -6.97
C ILE A 112 -22.76 22.21 -6.41
N TYR A 113 -22.99 23.22 -7.26
CA TYR A 113 -23.06 24.62 -6.82
C TYR A 113 -24.14 24.83 -5.75
N ARG A 114 -25.33 24.23 -5.92
CA ARG A 114 -26.39 24.29 -4.91
C ARG A 114 -25.98 23.64 -3.60
N ALA A 115 -25.30 22.49 -3.64
CA ALA A 115 -24.79 21.82 -2.46
C ALA A 115 -23.75 22.68 -1.74
N LEU A 116 -22.78 23.25 -2.48
CA LEU A 116 -21.75 24.15 -1.92
C LEU A 116 -22.37 25.42 -1.30
N ARG A 117 -23.38 26.00 -1.94
CA ARG A 117 -24.10 27.17 -1.39
C ARG A 117 -24.93 26.82 -0.16
N ALA A 118 -25.60 25.66 -0.15
CA ALA A 118 -26.36 25.19 1.00
C ALA A 118 -25.47 24.87 2.21
N GLY A 119 -24.28 24.29 1.96
CA GLY A 119 -23.25 24.06 2.98
C GLY A 119 -22.53 25.33 3.43
N GLY A 120 -22.89 26.50 2.89
CA GLY A 120 -22.29 27.78 3.26
C GLY A 120 -20.82 27.92 2.86
N VAL A 121 -20.34 27.14 1.88
CA VAL A 121 -18.95 27.11 1.37
C VAL A 121 -18.73 28.16 0.29
N VAL A 122 -19.81 28.46 -0.43
CA VAL A 122 -19.84 29.44 -1.50
C VAL A 122 -20.95 30.43 -1.20
N GLU A 123 -20.65 31.71 -1.34
CA GLU A 123 -21.64 32.77 -1.29
C GLU A 123 -21.67 33.57 -2.58
N GLU A 124 -22.84 34.16 -2.82
CA GLU A 124 -23.07 35.05 -3.96
C GLU A 124 -23.11 36.49 -3.43
N LEU A 125 -22.22 37.33 -3.96
CA LEU A 125 -22.12 38.72 -3.59
C LEU A 125 -23.18 39.56 -4.33
N PRO A 126 -23.73 40.61 -3.70
CA PRO A 126 -24.65 41.54 -4.37
C PRO A 126 -23.98 42.26 -5.55
N GLU A 127 -22.70 42.60 -5.41
CA GLU A 127 -21.85 43.21 -6.43
C GLU A 127 -20.54 42.45 -6.57
N PRO A 128 -19.89 42.44 -7.75
CA PRO A 128 -18.59 41.81 -7.92
C PRO A 128 -17.54 42.39 -6.96
N ASP A 129 -16.64 41.54 -6.44
CA ASP A 129 -15.49 41.99 -5.66
C ASP A 129 -14.42 42.72 -6.52
N GLU A 130 -13.34 43.17 -5.88
CA GLU A 130 -12.22 43.87 -6.55
C GLU A 130 -11.57 43.06 -7.68
N THR A 131 -11.73 41.73 -7.66
CA THR A 131 -11.22 40.80 -8.67
C THR A 131 -12.28 40.39 -9.70
N GLY A 132 -13.48 40.99 -9.63
CA GLY A 132 -14.60 40.74 -10.54
C GLY A 132 -15.44 39.49 -10.22
N ARG A 133 -15.28 38.90 -9.03
CA ARG A 133 -16.02 37.70 -8.63
C ARG A 133 -17.37 38.07 -8.04
N ARG A 134 -18.45 37.49 -8.58
CA ARG A 134 -19.80 37.52 -7.96
C ARG A 134 -20.09 36.32 -7.08
N ILE A 135 -19.35 35.24 -7.27
CA ILE A 135 -19.44 34.02 -6.48
C ILE A 135 -18.07 33.86 -5.83
N ARG A 136 -18.01 33.80 -4.50
CA ARG A 136 -16.76 33.61 -3.77
C ARG A 136 -16.86 32.49 -2.75
N LEU A 137 -15.71 31.98 -2.33
CA LEU A 137 -15.58 31.05 -1.23
C LEU A 137 -15.74 31.83 0.10
N THR A 138 -16.55 31.32 1.02
CA THR A 138 -16.89 31.97 2.31
C THR A 138 -15.84 31.74 3.38
N VAL A 139 -15.18 30.58 3.34
CA VAL A 139 -14.13 30.19 4.27
C VAL A 139 -12.80 30.64 3.66
N ASP A 140 -11.88 31.12 4.49
CA ASP A 140 -10.45 30.90 4.24
C ASP A 140 -10.27 29.38 4.23
N LEU A 141 -10.62 28.74 3.12
CA LEU A 141 -10.13 27.42 2.74
C LEU A 141 -8.62 27.59 2.82
N GLN A 142 -8.07 27.27 4.00
CA GLN A 142 -6.69 27.57 4.36
C GLN A 142 -5.81 27.13 3.20
N LEU A 143 -4.74 27.90 3.01
CA LEU A 143 -3.73 27.81 1.95
C LEU A 143 -3.19 26.41 1.61
N ASP A 144 -3.56 25.38 2.38
CA ASP A 144 -3.20 23.97 2.22
C ASP A 144 -4.35 23.06 1.75
N PHE A 145 -5.45 23.61 1.19
CA PHE A 145 -6.45 22.80 0.51
C PHE A 145 -5.85 22.21 -0.77
N ALA A 146 -5.15 21.10 -0.59
CA ALA A 146 -4.68 20.20 -1.61
C ALA A 146 -5.92 19.65 -2.31
N LEU A 147 -6.41 20.32 -3.35
CA LEU A 147 -7.53 19.85 -4.20
C LEU A 147 -7.29 18.45 -4.79
N ASN A 148 -6.04 17.98 -4.71
CA ASN A 148 -5.56 16.64 -5.03
C ASN A 148 -5.70 15.61 -3.88
N GLN A 149 -6.00 16.01 -2.64
CA GLN A 149 -6.32 15.11 -1.52
C GLN A 149 -7.54 15.61 -0.70
N PRO A 150 -8.75 15.55 -1.28
CA PRO A 150 -9.96 16.11 -0.68
C PRO A 150 -10.44 15.39 0.59
N LEU A 151 -9.88 14.21 0.90
CA LEU A 151 -10.16 13.45 2.10
C LEU A 151 -9.19 13.74 3.27
N SER A 152 -8.12 14.51 3.07
CA SER A 152 -7.16 14.82 4.15
C SER A 152 -7.80 15.56 5.35
N PRO A 153 -8.71 16.53 5.15
CA PRO A 153 -9.45 17.14 6.26
C PRO A 153 -10.37 16.15 7.00
N LEU A 154 -10.95 15.17 6.30
CA LEU A 154 -11.71 14.08 6.93
C LEU A 154 -10.79 13.21 7.78
N ALA A 155 -9.61 12.86 7.26
CA ALA A 155 -8.63 12.07 8.02
C ALA A 155 -8.24 12.78 9.32
N LEU A 156 -7.94 14.08 9.26
CA LEU A 156 -7.64 14.89 10.44
C LEU A 156 -8.78 14.85 11.47
N ALA A 157 -10.01 15.15 11.03
CA ALA A 157 -11.18 15.10 11.91
C ALA A 157 -11.44 13.70 12.49
N THR A 158 -11.07 12.65 11.75
CA THR A 158 -11.21 11.27 12.22
C THR A 158 -10.14 10.90 13.25
N ILE A 159 -8.90 11.39 13.08
CA ILE A 159 -7.82 11.20 14.06
C ILE A 159 -8.20 11.79 15.43
N GLU A 160 -8.91 12.93 15.44
CA GLU A 160 -9.43 13.54 16.68
C GLU A 160 -10.47 12.68 17.42
N LEU A 161 -11.07 11.68 16.76
CA LEU A 161 -12.02 10.75 17.38
C LEU A 161 -11.34 9.55 18.04
N LEU A 162 -10.04 9.34 17.78
CA LEU A 162 -9.29 8.19 18.29
C LEU A 162 -8.81 8.43 19.73
N ASP A 163 -8.72 7.35 20.51
CA ASP A 163 -8.16 7.39 21.85
C ASP A 163 -6.62 7.32 21.78
N ALA A 164 -5.95 8.42 22.12
CA ALA A 164 -4.49 8.55 22.10
C ALA A 164 -3.78 7.66 23.12
N GLU A 165 -4.47 7.21 24.17
CA GLU A 165 -3.91 6.30 25.19
C GLU A 165 -4.10 4.83 24.81
N SER A 166 -4.80 4.53 23.71
CA SER A 166 -4.98 3.15 23.23
C SER A 166 -3.64 2.58 22.73
N PRO A 167 -3.28 1.33 23.10
CA PRO A 167 -2.12 0.64 22.52
C PRO A 167 -2.18 0.47 20.98
N SER A 168 -3.38 0.56 20.39
CA SER A 168 -3.57 0.50 18.94
C SER A 168 -3.49 1.86 18.24
N TYR A 169 -3.35 2.96 18.97
CA TYR A 169 -3.51 4.32 18.44
C TYR A 169 -2.66 4.58 17.19
N ALA A 170 -1.38 4.22 17.20
CA ALA A 170 -0.49 4.41 16.06
C ALA A 170 -0.98 3.66 14.80
N LEU A 171 -1.50 2.44 14.96
CA LEU A 171 -2.05 1.63 13.86
C LEU A 171 -3.42 2.11 13.41
N ASP A 172 -4.20 2.68 14.32
CA ASP A 172 -5.50 3.26 14.01
C ASP A 172 -5.35 4.56 13.22
N VAL A 173 -4.40 5.44 13.60
CA VAL A 173 -4.03 6.60 12.78
C VAL A 173 -3.53 6.18 11.40
N LEU A 174 -2.67 5.15 11.33
CA LEU A 174 -2.24 4.58 10.05
C LEU A 174 -3.43 4.11 9.20
N SER A 175 -4.40 3.42 9.81
CA SER A 175 -5.60 2.92 9.12
C SER A 175 -6.48 4.06 8.58
N VAL A 176 -6.59 5.17 9.32
CA VAL A 176 -7.25 6.40 8.83
C VAL A 176 -6.53 6.93 7.59
N ILE A 177 -5.20 7.01 7.61
CA ILE A 177 -4.43 7.47 6.45
C ILE A 177 -4.56 6.50 5.27
N GLU A 178 -4.43 5.19 5.48
CA GLU A 178 -4.62 4.20 4.41
C GLU A 178 -6.03 4.28 3.79
N SER A 179 -7.04 4.65 4.58
CA SER A 179 -8.42 4.75 4.10
C SER A 179 -8.65 5.85 3.05
N ILE A 180 -7.81 6.88 3.04
CA ILE A 180 -7.91 8.02 2.12
C ILE A 180 -6.98 7.91 0.89
N LEU A 181 -6.11 6.90 0.85
CA LEU A 181 -5.22 6.63 -0.28
C LEU A 181 -5.94 5.87 -1.38
N ASP A 182 -5.40 5.95 -2.60
CA ASP A 182 -5.86 5.14 -3.72
C ASP A 182 -5.68 3.64 -3.45
N ASP A 183 -6.59 2.83 -4.00
CA ASP A 183 -6.55 1.39 -3.82
C ASP A 183 -5.44 0.73 -4.66
N PRO A 184 -4.45 0.06 -4.03
CA PRO A 184 -3.47 -0.73 -4.75
C PRO A 184 -4.10 -2.07 -5.14
N ARG A 185 -4.94 -2.07 -6.20
CA ARG A 185 -5.81 -3.19 -6.57
C ARG A 185 -5.12 -4.56 -6.60
N GLN A 186 -3.86 -4.63 -7.06
CA GLN A 186 -3.12 -5.90 -7.11
C GLN A 186 -2.78 -6.43 -5.71
N ILE A 187 -2.45 -5.56 -4.76
CA ILE A 187 -2.17 -5.92 -3.36
C ILE A 187 -3.46 -6.39 -2.69
N LEU A 188 -4.54 -5.59 -2.80
CA LEU A 188 -5.83 -5.93 -2.18
C LEU A 188 -6.40 -7.24 -2.75
N SER A 189 -6.25 -7.48 -4.06
CA SER A 189 -6.65 -8.75 -4.68
C SER A 189 -5.84 -9.94 -4.14
N ALA A 190 -4.54 -9.77 -3.93
CA ALA A 190 -3.68 -10.82 -3.38
C ALA A 190 -4.02 -11.12 -1.91
N GLN A 191 -4.27 -10.08 -1.10
CA GLN A 191 -4.75 -10.22 0.28
C GLN A 191 -6.08 -10.97 0.34
N GLN A 192 -7.06 -10.56 -0.48
CA GLN A 192 -8.35 -11.23 -0.54
C GLN A 192 -8.22 -12.69 -1.00
N PHE A 193 -7.39 -12.97 -2.01
CA PHE A 193 -7.15 -14.34 -2.47
C PHE A 193 -6.60 -15.23 -1.35
N LYS A 194 -5.65 -14.71 -0.58
CA LYS A 194 -5.05 -15.44 0.54
C LYS A 194 -6.05 -15.65 1.68
N ALA A 195 -6.78 -14.61 2.08
CA ALA A 195 -7.82 -14.69 3.10
C ALA A 195 -8.93 -15.70 2.71
N ARG A 196 -9.34 -15.73 1.43
CA ARG A 196 -10.28 -16.74 0.92
C ARG A 196 -9.69 -18.15 1.01
N GLY A 197 -8.40 -18.33 0.72
CA GLY A 197 -7.71 -19.61 0.87
C GLY A 197 -7.70 -20.12 2.32
N GLU A 198 -7.38 -19.25 3.26
CA GLU A 198 -7.38 -19.53 4.71
C GLU A 198 -8.80 -19.86 5.20
N ALA A 199 -9.79 -19.06 4.81
CA ALA A 199 -11.20 -19.30 5.11
C ALA A 199 -11.69 -20.66 4.58
N VAL A 200 -11.34 -21.03 3.34
CA VAL A 200 -11.67 -22.36 2.78
C VAL A 200 -11.06 -23.47 3.64
N ALA A 201 -9.81 -23.31 4.08
CA ALA A 201 -9.13 -24.32 4.89
C ALA A 201 -9.79 -24.48 6.27
N ALA A 202 -10.09 -23.36 6.94
CA ALA A 202 -10.80 -23.34 8.23
C ALA A 202 -12.19 -23.97 8.12
N MET A 203 -13.00 -23.54 7.15
CA MET A 203 -14.35 -24.08 6.94
C MET A 203 -14.34 -25.58 6.61
N LYS A 204 -13.30 -26.08 5.94
CA LYS A 204 -13.12 -27.53 5.72
C LYS A 204 -12.78 -28.27 7.01
N ALA A 205 -11.95 -27.69 7.87
CA ALA A 205 -11.61 -28.27 9.18
C ALA A 205 -12.83 -28.31 10.11
N GLU A 206 -13.70 -27.30 10.03
CA GLU A 206 -14.97 -27.22 10.77
C GLU A 206 -16.08 -28.11 10.18
N GLY A 207 -15.86 -28.72 9.01
CA GLY A 207 -16.84 -29.60 8.38
C GLY A 207 -18.02 -28.89 7.71
N ILE A 208 -17.87 -27.62 7.31
CA ILE A 208 -18.94 -26.85 6.67
C ILE A 208 -19.23 -27.37 5.25
N GLU A 209 -20.52 -27.54 4.96
CA GLU A 209 -21.02 -28.01 3.67
C GLU A 209 -20.61 -27.10 2.51
N TYR A 210 -20.44 -27.68 1.33
CA TYR A 210 -19.90 -26.97 0.15
C TYR A 210 -20.73 -25.73 -0.24
N GLU A 211 -22.06 -25.83 -0.22
CA GLU A 211 -22.95 -24.71 -0.57
C GLU A 211 -22.83 -23.55 0.43
N ALA A 212 -22.84 -23.85 1.73
CA ALA A 212 -22.64 -22.86 2.78
C ALA A 212 -21.26 -22.19 2.71
N ARG A 213 -20.22 -22.92 2.30
CA ARG A 213 -18.89 -22.34 2.06
C ARG A 213 -18.89 -21.31 0.94
N LEU A 214 -19.65 -21.53 -0.14
CA LEU A 214 -19.71 -20.57 -1.25
C LEU A 214 -20.30 -19.24 -0.80
N GLU A 215 -21.38 -19.27 -0.01
CA GLU A 215 -22.02 -18.08 0.55
C GLU A 215 -21.07 -17.32 1.47
N LEU A 216 -20.42 -18.02 2.42
CA LEU A 216 -19.48 -17.39 3.35
C LEU A 216 -18.24 -16.82 2.66
N LEU A 217 -17.78 -17.45 1.57
CA LEU A 217 -16.60 -16.99 0.84
C LEU A 217 -16.83 -15.69 0.04
N ASP A 218 -18.07 -15.35 -0.28
CA ASP A 218 -18.39 -14.09 -0.96
C ASP A 218 -18.31 -12.90 0.00
N GLU A 219 -18.41 -13.13 1.31
CA GLU A 219 -18.22 -12.11 2.35
C GLU A 219 -16.75 -11.86 2.67
N VAL A 220 -15.84 -12.79 2.31
CA VAL A 220 -14.41 -12.66 2.57
C VAL A 220 -13.78 -11.61 1.65
N THR A 221 -13.36 -10.49 2.25
CA THR A 221 -12.68 -9.38 1.57
C THR A 221 -11.27 -9.18 2.13
N HIS A 222 -10.54 -8.16 1.62
CA HIS A 222 -9.29 -7.72 2.24
C HIS A 222 -9.55 -7.13 3.64
N PRO A 223 -8.55 -7.04 4.53
CA PRO A 223 -8.73 -6.46 5.86
C PRO A 223 -9.12 -4.97 5.81
N LYS A 224 -10.14 -4.59 6.59
CA LYS A 224 -10.70 -3.23 6.65
C LYS A 224 -10.74 -2.71 8.09
N PRO A 225 -9.58 -2.38 8.68
CA PRO A 225 -9.54 -1.82 10.04
C PRO A 225 -10.38 -0.56 10.13
N LEU A 226 -11.03 -0.36 11.29
CA LEU A 226 -11.88 0.80 11.59
C LEU A 226 -13.04 1.05 10.62
N ALA A 227 -13.47 0.06 9.81
CA ALA A 227 -14.47 0.26 8.76
C ALA A 227 -15.74 0.98 9.26
N GLU A 228 -16.31 0.53 10.38
CA GLU A 228 -17.53 1.11 10.95
C GLU A 228 -17.32 2.57 11.41
N LEU A 229 -16.21 2.85 12.10
CA LEU A 229 -15.86 4.20 12.56
C LEU A 229 -15.61 5.13 11.38
N LEU A 230 -14.87 4.66 10.39
CA LEU A 230 -14.52 5.39 9.17
C LEU A 230 -15.76 5.73 8.34
N GLU A 231 -16.67 4.76 8.17
CA GLU A 231 -17.94 4.98 7.47
C GLU A 231 -18.82 6.00 8.21
N ALA A 232 -18.92 5.90 9.54
CA ALA A 232 -19.66 6.85 10.36
C ALA A 232 -19.07 8.27 10.30
N ALA A 233 -17.74 8.40 10.40
CA ALA A 233 -17.03 9.67 10.28
C ALA A 233 -17.24 10.30 8.90
N TYR A 234 -17.15 9.51 7.83
CA TYR A 234 -17.41 9.94 6.45
C TYR A 234 -18.85 10.44 6.25
N GLU A 235 -19.83 9.68 6.76
CA GLU A 235 -21.24 10.04 6.72
C GLU A 235 -21.54 11.36 7.43
N MET A 236 -20.94 11.57 8.61
CA MET A 236 -21.08 12.82 9.36
C MET A 236 -20.39 13.99 8.64
N TYR A 237 -19.16 13.78 8.16
CA TYR A 237 -18.36 14.83 7.53
C TYR A 237 -18.97 15.32 6.21
N ARG A 238 -19.54 14.41 5.39
CA ARG A 238 -20.16 14.79 4.09
C ARG A 238 -21.32 15.77 4.25
N GLN A 239 -21.99 15.81 5.41
CA GLN A 239 -23.13 16.69 5.65
C GLN A 239 -22.71 18.17 5.61
N GLY A 240 -21.51 18.48 6.10
CA GLY A 240 -20.91 19.81 6.06
C GLY A 240 -19.98 20.05 4.86
N HIS A 241 -19.49 18.99 4.22
CA HIS A 241 -18.45 19.07 3.18
C HIS A 241 -18.88 18.30 1.91
N PRO A 242 -19.82 18.83 1.10
CA PRO A 242 -20.41 18.09 -0.02
C PRO A 242 -19.41 17.61 -1.10
N TRP A 243 -18.24 18.25 -1.21
CA TRP A 243 -17.20 17.86 -2.18
C TRP A 243 -16.54 16.52 -1.89
N VAL A 244 -16.63 16.06 -0.65
CA VAL A 244 -16.16 14.74 -0.24
C VAL A 244 -16.96 13.63 -0.90
N ALA A 245 -18.22 13.89 -1.28
CA ALA A 245 -19.09 12.90 -1.91
C ALA A 245 -18.61 12.42 -3.29
N ASP A 246 -17.67 13.12 -3.94
CA ASP A 246 -17.02 12.66 -5.16
C ASP A 246 -15.93 11.61 -4.92
N HIS A 247 -15.52 11.41 -3.66
CA HIS A 247 -14.39 10.58 -3.27
C HIS A 247 -14.88 9.46 -2.36
N GLN A 248 -14.55 8.23 -2.70
CA GLN A 248 -14.94 7.09 -1.90
C GLN A 248 -13.85 6.82 -0.86
N LEU A 249 -14.23 6.79 0.41
CA LEU A 249 -13.37 6.26 1.45
C LEU A 249 -13.18 4.77 1.21
N SER A 250 -11.95 4.29 1.30
CA SER A 250 -11.64 2.87 1.08
C SER A 250 -10.79 2.33 2.23
N PRO A 251 -11.43 1.90 3.33
CA PRO A 251 -10.74 1.22 4.43
C PRO A 251 -9.94 0.02 3.91
N LYS A 252 -8.67 -0.04 4.29
CA LYS A 252 -7.72 -1.09 3.89
C LYS A 252 -6.54 -1.13 4.86
N ALA A 253 -5.86 -2.27 4.91
CA ALA A 253 -4.60 -2.45 5.64
C ALA A 253 -3.55 -3.03 4.71
N VAL A 254 -2.60 -2.22 4.27
CA VAL A 254 -1.44 -2.67 3.49
C VAL A 254 -0.18 -2.43 4.31
N VAL A 255 0.07 -1.18 4.71
CA VAL A 255 1.17 -0.86 5.63
C VAL A 255 0.87 -1.45 7.01
N ARG A 256 -0.38 -1.35 7.48
CA ARG A 256 -0.77 -1.92 8.77
C ARG A 256 -0.56 -3.43 8.78
N ASP A 257 -1.00 -4.14 7.75
CA ASP A 257 -0.82 -5.60 7.62
C ASP A 257 0.66 -5.99 7.58
N MET A 258 1.49 -5.23 6.88
CA MET A 258 2.94 -5.42 6.85
C MET A 258 3.58 -5.24 8.24
N TYR A 259 3.18 -4.19 8.96
CA TYR A 259 3.66 -3.91 10.31
C TYR A 259 3.16 -4.94 11.33
N GLU A 260 1.87 -5.25 11.34
CA GLU A 260 1.20 -6.21 12.22
C GLU A 260 1.65 -7.66 12.00
N ARG A 261 2.29 -7.97 10.87
CA ARG A 261 2.95 -9.27 10.63
C ARG A 261 4.47 -9.21 10.77
N ALA A 262 4.98 -8.03 11.11
CA ALA A 262 6.39 -7.74 11.25
C ALA A 262 7.24 -8.19 10.05
N MET A 263 6.68 -8.06 8.83
CA MET A 263 7.32 -8.50 7.59
C MET A 263 8.24 -7.41 7.04
N THR A 264 9.37 -7.84 6.49
CA THR A 264 10.20 -7.03 5.59
C THR A 264 9.51 -6.85 4.23
N PHE A 265 10.01 -5.93 3.40
CA PHE A 265 9.50 -5.71 2.04
C PHE A 265 9.52 -7.00 1.21
N THR A 266 10.66 -7.70 1.21
CA THR A 266 10.86 -8.94 0.46
C THR A 266 9.91 -10.04 0.93
N GLU A 267 9.77 -10.23 2.25
CA GLU A 267 8.85 -11.22 2.81
C GLU A 267 7.40 -10.89 2.45
N TYR A 268 6.98 -9.62 2.53
CA TYR A 268 5.63 -9.21 2.18
C TYR A 268 5.31 -9.50 0.70
N VAL A 269 6.26 -9.18 -0.19
CA VAL A 269 6.17 -9.47 -1.62
C VAL A 269 6.05 -10.99 -1.86
N GLN A 270 6.91 -11.79 -1.23
CA GLN A 270 6.88 -13.24 -1.37
C GLN A 270 5.59 -13.84 -0.79
N PHE A 271 5.17 -13.38 0.38
CA PHE A 271 4.01 -13.87 1.11
C PHE A 271 2.71 -13.72 0.31
N TYR A 272 2.56 -12.62 -0.44
CA TYR A 272 1.40 -12.37 -1.31
C TYR A 272 1.65 -12.70 -2.79
N GLY A 273 2.83 -13.19 -3.16
CA GLY A 273 3.16 -13.52 -4.56
C GLY A 273 3.22 -12.31 -5.49
N LEU A 274 3.69 -11.17 -4.99
CA LEU A 274 3.69 -9.86 -5.66
C LEU A 274 4.97 -9.55 -6.44
N THR A 275 5.78 -10.57 -6.81
CA THR A 275 7.09 -10.39 -7.49
C THR A 275 7.02 -9.61 -8.81
N ARG A 276 5.84 -9.54 -9.45
CA ARG A 276 5.62 -8.75 -10.68
C ARG A 276 5.08 -7.35 -10.42
N SER A 277 4.90 -6.99 -9.15
CA SER A 277 4.19 -5.82 -8.67
C SER A 277 4.98 -5.08 -7.59
N GLU A 278 6.27 -5.38 -7.42
CA GLU A 278 7.12 -4.81 -6.36
C GLU A 278 7.15 -3.28 -6.40
N GLY A 279 7.27 -2.69 -7.60
CA GLY A 279 7.21 -1.22 -7.77
C GLY A 279 5.87 -0.61 -7.36
N LEU A 280 4.75 -1.33 -7.52
CA LEU A 280 3.43 -0.87 -7.03
C LEU A 280 3.39 -0.89 -5.49
N VAL A 281 3.96 -1.93 -4.87
CA VAL A 281 4.09 -2.00 -3.41
C VAL A 281 4.91 -0.82 -2.91
N LEU A 282 6.09 -0.60 -3.47
CA LEU A 282 6.97 0.50 -3.08
C LEU A 282 6.30 1.88 -3.24
N ARG A 283 5.60 2.11 -4.36
CA ARG A 283 4.85 3.36 -4.58
C ARG A 283 3.81 3.58 -3.49
N TYR A 284 3.02 2.55 -3.19
CA TYR A 284 1.99 2.67 -2.15
C TYR A 284 2.60 2.94 -0.76
N LEU A 285 3.71 2.27 -0.41
CA LEU A 285 4.42 2.52 0.85
C LEU A 285 4.96 3.97 0.92
N ALA A 286 5.50 4.48 -0.17
CA ALA A 286 5.99 5.86 -0.26
C ALA A 286 4.84 6.88 -0.16
N ASP A 287 3.70 6.62 -0.82
CA ASP A 287 2.50 7.46 -0.75
C ASP A 287 1.93 7.49 0.68
N ALA A 288 1.90 6.34 1.36
CA ALA A 288 1.49 6.23 2.76
C ALA A 288 2.43 7.01 3.69
N TYR A 289 3.76 6.86 3.53
CA TYR A 289 4.76 7.61 4.30
C TYR A 289 4.59 9.11 4.15
N LYS A 290 4.50 9.59 2.89
CA LYS A 290 4.33 11.00 2.59
C LYS A 290 3.04 11.55 3.19
N THR A 291 1.94 10.81 3.06
CA THR A 291 0.63 11.25 3.53
C THR A 291 0.56 11.28 5.05
N LEU A 292 1.12 10.28 5.76
CA LEU A 292 1.26 10.30 7.22
C LEU A 292 2.03 11.55 7.68
N ARG A 293 3.19 11.82 7.08
CA ARG A 293 4.05 12.93 7.48
C ARG A 293 3.40 14.29 7.24
N GLN A 294 2.61 14.43 6.17
CA GLN A 294 1.99 15.69 5.77
C GLN A 294 0.63 15.95 6.43
N THR A 295 -0.16 14.89 6.68
CA THR A 295 -1.55 15.02 7.12
C THR A 295 -1.69 14.98 8.64
N VAL A 296 -0.85 14.18 9.32
CA VAL A 296 -0.95 14.02 10.77
C VAL A 296 -0.31 15.21 11.48
N PRO A 297 -1.07 15.94 12.33
CA PRO A 297 -0.54 17.04 13.14
C PRO A 297 0.56 16.60 14.11
N GLU A 298 1.44 17.52 14.51
CA GLU A 298 2.52 17.21 15.46
C GLU A 298 2.00 16.86 16.87
N ASP A 299 0.89 17.45 17.30
CA ASP A 299 0.26 17.17 18.60
C ASP A 299 -0.47 15.82 18.66
N ALA A 300 -0.84 15.26 17.51
CA ALA A 300 -1.37 13.91 17.38
C ALA A 300 -0.26 12.83 17.29
N LYS A 301 1.02 13.20 17.23
CA LYS A 301 2.14 12.26 17.10
C LYS A 301 2.63 11.78 18.45
N THR A 302 2.10 10.64 18.90
CA THR A 302 2.68 9.89 20.02
C THR A 302 4.05 9.33 19.67
N GLU A 303 4.85 8.93 20.67
CA GLU A 303 6.16 8.34 20.42
C GLU A 303 6.10 7.09 19.53
N GLU A 304 5.08 6.25 19.73
CA GLU A 304 4.86 5.05 18.92
C GLU A 304 4.50 5.37 17.47
N LEU A 305 3.70 6.43 17.25
CA LEU A 305 3.38 6.87 15.90
C LEU A 305 4.61 7.46 15.19
N ILE A 306 5.46 8.21 15.90
CA ILE A 306 6.73 8.70 15.35
C ILE A 306 7.65 7.53 15.00
N ASP A 307 7.75 6.51 15.87
CA ASP A 307 8.49 5.26 15.61
C ASP A 307 8.01 4.61 14.30
N LEU A 308 6.69 4.47 14.13
CA LEU A 308 6.08 3.90 12.92
C LEU A 308 6.40 4.72 11.66
N ILE A 309 6.28 6.05 11.73
CA ILE A 309 6.58 6.94 10.60
C ILE A 309 8.06 6.86 10.22
N GLU A 310 8.96 6.84 11.20
CA GLU A 310 10.40 6.71 10.97
C GLU A 310 10.75 5.34 10.38
N TRP A 311 10.15 4.26 10.89
CA TRP A 311 10.30 2.91 10.34
C TRP A 311 9.86 2.85 8.88
N LEU A 312 8.67 3.36 8.56
CA LEU A 312 8.14 3.32 7.20
C LEU A 312 9.02 4.16 6.25
N GLY A 313 9.47 5.33 6.71
CA GLY A 313 10.39 6.17 5.95
C GLY A 313 11.73 5.49 5.70
N GLU A 314 12.25 4.75 6.68
CA GLU A 314 13.49 4.00 6.54
C GLU A 314 13.33 2.81 5.59
N LEU A 315 12.24 2.07 5.72
CA LEU A 315 11.89 0.98 4.81
C LEU A 315 11.86 1.48 3.36
N VAL A 316 11.13 2.57 3.08
CA VAL A 316 11.05 3.15 1.73
C VAL A 316 12.42 3.63 1.22
N ARG A 317 13.34 4.07 2.09
CA ARG A 317 14.71 4.46 1.71
C ARG A 317 15.62 3.27 1.44
N GLN A 318 15.48 2.18 2.19
CA GLN A 318 16.33 0.99 2.08
C GLN A 318 15.93 0.08 0.92
N VAL A 319 14.66 0.10 0.47
CA VAL A 319 14.28 -0.65 -0.74
C VAL A 319 15.05 -0.13 -1.95
N ASP A 320 15.83 -1.03 -2.52
CA ASP A 320 16.93 -0.75 -3.43
C ASP A 320 16.45 -0.09 -4.74
N SER A 321 17.11 1.00 -5.12
CA SER A 321 16.89 1.73 -6.39
C SER A 321 16.98 0.84 -7.65
N SER A 322 17.61 -0.33 -7.53
CA SER A 322 17.68 -1.37 -8.57
C SER A 322 16.29 -1.95 -8.95
N LEU A 323 15.32 -1.95 -8.03
CA LEU A 323 13.93 -2.32 -8.31
C LEU A 323 13.21 -1.25 -9.13
N ILE A 324 13.56 0.02 -8.93
CA ILE A 324 13.10 1.13 -9.77
C ILE A 324 13.71 0.99 -11.17
N ASP A 325 15.00 0.62 -11.28
CA ASP A 325 15.70 0.40 -12.56
C ASP A 325 15.19 -0.83 -13.33
N GLU A 326 14.75 -1.90 -12.66
CA GLU A 326 14.08 -3.04 -13.30
C GLU A 326 12.65 -2.71 -13.73
N TRP A 327 11.97 -1.83 -12.99
CA TRP A 327 10.66 -1.31 -13.35
C TRP A 327 10.73 -0.33 -14.52
N GLU A 328 11.79 0.48 -14.61
CA GLU A 328 12.14 1.32 -15.77
C GLU A 328 12.29 0.48 -17.06
N ARG A 329 12.74 -0.78 -16.94
CA ARG A 329 12.85 -1.70 -18.08
C ARG A 329 11.50 -2.28 -18.52
N LEU A 330 10.44 -2.20 -17.71
CA LEU A 330 9.20 -2.97 -17.92
C LEU A 330 7.95 -2.20 -18.44
N ARG A 331 7.77 -0.87 -18.27
CA ARG A 331 6.87 0.03 -19.10
C ARG A 331 6.34 1.30 -18.38
N ASN A 332 5.96 2.27 -19.24
CA ASN A 332 5.11 3.47 -19.06
C ASN A 332 5.77 4.75 -18.50
N PRO A 333 6.14 5.74 -19.35
CA PRO A 333 6.83 6.97 -18.95
C PRO A 333 6.06 7.94 -18.03
N SER A 334 4.73 7.80 -17.89
CA SER A 334 3.90 8.73 -17.10
C SER A 334 3.90 8.43 -15.60
N ASP A 335 4.11 7.17 -15.20
CA ASP A 335 4.09 6.74 -13.78
C ASP A 335 5.51 6.70 -13.18
N VAL A 336 6.54 6.64 -14.03
CA VAL A 336 7.96 6.55 -13.67
C VAL A 336 8.47 7.87 -13.06
N ALA A 337 8.01 9.00 -13.57
CA ALA A 337 8.53 10.30 -13.15
C ALA A 337 8.18 10.61 -11.69
N GLU A 338 6.97 10.29 -11.21
CA GLU A 338 6.57 10.56 -9.82
C GLU A 338 7.23 9.62 -8.80
N VAL A 339 7.35 8.32 -9.10
CA VAL A 339 8.03 7.36 -8.20
C VAL A 339 9.52 7.66 -8.14
N ALA A 340 10.16 7.92 -9.28
CA ALA A 340 11.56 8.32 -9.33
C ALA A 340 11.78 9.70 -8.71
N LEU A 341 10.89 10.70 -8.87
CA LEU A 341 11.01 11.99 -8.18
C LEU A 341 10.82 11.85 -6.67
N ALA A 342 9.82 11.07 -6.23
CA ALA A 342 9.55 10.86 -4.81
C ALA A 342 10.73 10.13 -4.16
N HIS A 343 11.26 9.10 -4.79
CA HIS A 343 12.43 8.38 -4.32
C HIS A 343 13.72 9.23 -4.39
N ALA A 344 13.95 9.96 -5.49
CA ALA A 344 15.11 10.86 -5.64
C ALA A 344 15.05 12.06 -4.70
N ALA A 345 13.85 12.56 -4.35
CA ALA A 345 13.68 13.56 -3.31
C ALA A 345 13.96 13.00 -1.90
N LEU A 346 13.95 11.67 -1.74
CA LEU A 346 14.21 10.97 -0.50
C LEU A 346 15.65 10.39 -0.41
N THR A 347 16.47 10.47 -1.47
CA THR A 347 17.78 9.78 -1.51
C THR A 347 18.96 10.65 -1.98
N ASP A 348 20.03 10.58 -1.18
CA ASP A 348 21.42 10.88 -1.55
C ASP A 348 22.25 9.69 -1.02
N ARG A 349 22.10 8.51 -1.65
CA ARG A 349 22.37 7.14 -1.13
C ARG A 349 21.63 6.81 0.18
N PRO A 350 21.04 5.62 0.36
CA PRO A 350 20.51 5.25 1.67
C PRO A 350 21.66 5.30 2.69
N PRO A 351 21.58 6.12 3.75
CA PRO A 351 22.51 5.97 4.85
C PRO A 351 22.36 4.56 5.45
N ALA A 352 23.44 4.05 6.06
CA ALA A 352 23.40 2.86 6.91
C ALA A 352 22.14 2.86 7.81
N VAL A 353 21.36 1.78 7.78
CA VAL A 353 20.06 1.67 8.49
C VAL A 353 20.22 1.93 9.99
N THR A 354 21.38 1.60 10.55
CA THR A 354 21.71 1.81 11.96
C THR A 354 21.92 3.29 12.33
N ARG A 355 22.08 4.19 11.34
CA ARG A 355 22.21 5.64 11.61
C ARG A 355 20.92 6.25 12.13
N ASN A 356 19.77 5.72 11.72
CA ASN A 356 18.49 6.07 12.32
C ASN A 356 18.18 5.07 13.45
N ALA A 357 18.77 5.31 14.63
CA ALA A 357 18.61 4.41 15.77
C ALA A 357 17.14 4.19 16.18
N ARG A 358 16.25 5.14 15.91
CA ARG A 358 14.81 5.03 16.20
C ARG A 358 14.14 4.04 15.25
N ALA A 359 14.27 4.24 13.95
CA ALA A 359 13.77 3.31 12.94
C ALA A 359 14.39 1.91 13.08
N PHE A 360 15.69 1.85 13.38
CA PHE A 360 16.40 0.58 13.55
C PHE A 360 15.89 -0.22 14.77
N ARG A 361 15.54 0.43 15.89
CA ARG A 361 14.87 -0.26 17.01
C ARG A 361 13.54 -0.88 16.60
N VAL A 362 12.76 -0.21 15.74
CA VAL A 362 11.51 -0.78 15.23
C VAL A 362 11.79 -1.98 14.33
N LEU A 363 12.82 -1.93 13.48
CA LEU A 363 13.23 -3.08 12.67
C LEU A 363 13.64 -4.28 13.53
N VAL A 364 14.42 -4.04 14.59
CA VAL A 364 14.80 -5.07 15.57
C VAL A 364 13.57 -5.65 16.26
N ARG A 365 12.67 -4.79 16.77
CA ARG A 365 11.40 -5.21 17.39
C ARG A 365 10.59 -6.10 16.44
N ASN A 366 10.42 -5.67 15.19
CA ASN A 366 9.68 -6.42 14.19
C ASN A 366 10.36 -7.77 13.90
N ALA A 367 11.67 -7.80 13.69
CA ALA A 367 12.38 -9.05 13.40
C ALA A 367 12.26 -10.09 14.53
N LEU A 368 12.30 -9.65 15.79
CA LEU A 368 12.08 -10.53 16.95
C LEU A 368 10.61 -10.95 17.05
N PHE A 369 9.67 -10.01 16.91
CA PHE A 369 8.25 -10.31 17.00
C PHE A 369 7.76 -11.24 15.88
N ARG A 370 8.36 -11.16 14.69
CA ARG A 370 8.10 -12.11 13.61
C ARG A 370 8.33 -13.57 14.04
N ARG A 371 9.37 -13.80 14.85
CA ARG A 371 9.66 -15.13 15.41
C ARG A 371 8.65 -15.52 16.47
N VAL A 372 8.21 -14.57 17.30
CA VAL A 372 7.10 -14.77 18.27
C VAL A 372 5.81 -15.20 17.55
N GLU A 373 5.44 -14.53 16.46
CA GLU A 373 4.25 -14.88 15.66
C GLU A 373 4.34 -16.29 15.08
N LEU A 374 5.48 -16.63 14.48
CA LEU A 374 5.70 -17.96 13.92
C LEU A 374 5.71 -19.02 15.01
N ALA A 375 6.24 -18.72 16.19
CA ALA A 375 6.22 -19.60 17.35
C ALA A 375 4.80 -19.82 17.89
N ALA A 376 4.00 -18.75 17.99
CA ALA A 376 2.60 -18.82 18.39
C ALA A 376 1.78 -19.71 17.43
N LEU A 377 2.07 -19.62 16.13
CA LEU A 377 1.46 -20.45 15.08
C LEU A 377 2.09 -21.84 14.93
N ARG A 378 3.11 -22.16 15.73
CA ARG A 378 3.87 -23.42 15.69
C ARG A 378 4.44 -23.73 14.29
N ARG A 379 4.88 -22.69 13.58
CA ARG A 379 5.48 -22.76 12.24
C ARG A 379 7.00 -22.90 12.34
N TRP A 380 7.46 -24.00 12.92
CA TRP A 380 8.89 -24.31 13.11
C TRP A 380 9.64 -24.40 11.77
N ASP A 381 8.93 -24.78 10.70
CA ASP A 381 9.44 -24.79 9.34
C ASP A 381 9.92 -23.40 8.90
N LEU A 382 9.10 -22.37 9.13
CA LEU A 382 9.44 -21.00 8.75
C LEU A 382 10.46 -20.37 9.71
N LEU A 383 10.45 -20.74 10.99
CA LEU A 383 11.48 -20.31 11.94
C LEU A 383 12.85 -20.88 11.56
N ALA A 384 12.90 -22.16 11.18
CA ALA A 384 14.12 -22.79 10.70
C ALA A 384 14.64 -22.12 9.41
N GLU A 385 13.76 -21.72 8.48
CA GLU A 385 14.17 -20.98 7.29
C GLU A 385 14.81 -19.62 7.62
N LEU A 386 14.34 -18.93 8.68
CA LEU A 386 14.90 -17.64 9.11
C LEU A 386 16.25 -17.78 9.84
N ASP A 387 16.39 -18.81 10.67
CA ASP A 387 17.49 -18.92 11.65
C ASP A 387 18.45 -20.09 11.36
N ALA A 388 18.34 -20.73 10.19
CA ALA A 388 19.18 -21.88 9.81
C ALA A 388 20.68 -21.57 9.86
N GLU A 389 21.10 -20.36 9.49
CA GLU A 389 22.52 -19.96 9.49
C GLU A 389 23.10 -19.91 10.91
N ASP A 390 22.26 -19.71 11.92
CA ASP A 390 22.64 -19.69 13.33
C ASP A 390 22.58 -21.07 14.00
N GLY A 391 22.22 -22.11 13.25
CA GLY A 391 22.12 -23.48 13.73
C GLY A 391 20.76 -23.83 14.35
N TRP A 392 19.75 -22.99 14.15
CA TRP A 392 18.38 -23.27 14.57
C TRP A 392 17.61 -23.93 13.43
N ASP A 393 17.49 -25.25 13.51
CA ASP A 393 16.64 -26.03 12.61
C ASP A 393 15.25 -26.27 13.20
N TYR A 394 14.42 -27.03 12.48
CA TYR A 394 13.06 -27.34 12.88
C TYR A 394 13.01 -27.99 14.27
N ASP A 395 13.88 -28.98 14.51
CA ASP A 395 13.89 -29.76 15.75
C ASP A 395 14.39 -28.89 16.92
N ALA A 396 15.42 -28.05 16.70
CA ALA A 396 15.92 -27.12 17.71
C ALA A 396 14.84 -26.15 18.20
N TRP A 397 14.06 -25.55 17.28
CA TRP A 397 12.94 -24.67 17.66
C TRP A 397 11.81 -25.42 18.38
N ALA A 398 11.44 -26.59 17.86
CA ALA A 398 10.38 -27.40 18.44
C ALA A 398 10.74 -27.88 19.85
N ASP A 399 11.97 -28.35 20.07
CA ASP A 399 12.46 -28.84 21.35
C ASP A 399 12.61 -27.71 22.38
N ALA A 400 13.08 -26.52 21.96
CA ALA A 400 13.24 -25.38 22.86
C ALA A 400 11.90 -24.83 23.38
N LEU A 401 10.86 -24.84 22.55
CA LEU A 401 9.53 -24.36 22.91
C LEU A 401 8.59 -25.45 23.43
N ALA A 402 8.96 -26.72 23.33
CA ALA A 402 8.16 -27.83 23.86
C ALA A 402 7.79 -27.63 25.34
N PRO A 403 8.70 -27.28 26.26
CA PRO A 403 8.33 -27.13 27.66
C PRO A 403 7.44 -25.90 27.91
N TYR A 404 7.57 -24.82 27.11
CA TYR A 404 6.63 -23.70 27.17
C TYR A 404 5.20 -24.18 26.89
N PHE A 405 5.00 -24.97 25.83
CA PHE A 405 3.68 -25.48 25.46
C PHE A 405 3.17 -26.66 26.33
N GLU A 406 4.02 -27.19 27.21
CA GLU A 406 3.58 -28.08 28.29
C GLU A 406 2.95 -27.29 29.46
N GLU A 407 3.39 -26.04 29.67
CA GLU A 407 2.92 -25.16 30.74
C GLU A 407 1.79 -24.21 30.29
N TYR A 408 1.89 -23.66 29.08
CA TYR A 408 1.00 -22.63 28.54
C TYR A 408 0.36 -23.05 27.20
N ASP A 409 -0.92 -22.71 27.01
CA ASP A 409 -1.69 -23.16 25.84
C ASP A 409 -1.37 -22.35 24.56
N SER A 410 -0.97 -21.08 24.70
CA SER A 410 -0.81 -20.15 23.58
C SER A 410 0.15 -19.01 23.90
N ILE A 411 0.79 -18.44 22.87
CA ILE A 411 1.55 -17.18 22.95
C ILE A 411 0.68 -16.04 22.42
N GLY A 412 0.59 -14.94 23.18
CA GLY A 412 -0.08 -13.71 22.77
C GLY A 412 0.65 -13.02 21.62
N VAL A 413 -0.11 -12.58 20.61
CA VAL A 413 0.40 -11.84 19.43
C VAL A 413 -0.37 -10.55 19.16
N GLY A 414 -1.18 -10.11 20.14
CA GLY A 414 -1.97 -8.89 20.06
C GLY A 414 -1.14 -7.61 20.24
N PRO A 415 -1.80 -6.43 20.26
CA PRO A 415 -1.14 -5.15 20.52
C PRO A 415 -0.32 -5.14 21.82
N ASP A 416 -0.85 -5.75 22.89
CA ASP A 416 -0.19 -5.81 24.19
C ASP A 416 1.12 -6.61 24.15
N ALA A 417 1.15 -7.70 23.38
CA ALA A 417 2.34 -8.54 23.17
C ALA A 417 3.50 -7.79 22.48
N ARG A 418 3.19 -6.70 21.76
CA ARG A 418 4.17 -5.83 21.08
C ARG A 418 4.63 -4.67 21.96
N GLY A 419 4.08 -4.55 23.16
CA GLY A 419 4.36 -3.46 24.08
C GLY A 419 5.83 -3.38 24.48
N PRO A 420 6.34 -2.19 24.81
CA PRO A 420 7.74 -1.99 25.18
C PRO A 420 8.16 -2.74 26.45
N ALA A 421 7.20 -3.17 27.28
CA ALA A 421 7.47 -3.93 28.50
C ALA A 421 8.02 -5.35 28.24
N LEU A 422 7.73 -5.92 27.06
CA LEU A 422 8.13 -7.29 26.70
C LEU A 422 9.42 -7.33 25.87
N LEU A 423 10.03 -6.18 25.59
CA LEU A 423 11.24 -6.08 24.79
C LEU A 423 12.33 -5.28 25.51
N MET A 424 13.43 -5.95 25.80
CA MET A 424 14.64 -5.33 26.34
C MET A 424 15.71 -5.24 25.26
N ILE A 425 16.26 -4.04 25.05
CA ILE A 425 17.35 -3.80 24.09
C ILE A 425 18.53 -3.13 24.81
N GLU A 426 19.65 -3.83 24.88
CA GLU A 426 20.93 -3.29 25.34
C GLU A 426 21.79 -2.88 24.14
N GLN A 427 22.08 -1.58 24.03
CA GLN A 427 22.77 -1.00 22.87
C GLN A 427 24.29 -1.02 23.09
N GLY A 428 24.99 -1.90 22.37
CA GLY A 428 26.45 -1.86 22.24
C GLY A 428 26.92 -1.09 20.99
N ARG A 429 28.24 -0.93 20.86
CA ARG A 429 28.86 -0.18 19.73
C ARG A 429 28.86 -0.96 18.41
N GLU A 430 28.97 -2.27 18.46
CA GLU A 430 29.06 -3.15 17.28
C GLU A 430 27.93 -4.17 17.23
N ARG A 431 27.35 -4.52 18.39
CA ARG A 431 26.23 -5.43 18.53
C ARG A 431 25.24 -4.92 19.56
N TRP A 432 23.97 -5.17 19.34
CA TRP A 432 22.93 -4.98 20.38
C TRP A 432 22.53 -6.34 20.93
N THR A 433 22.30 -6.43 22.24
CA THR A 433 21.74 -7.62 22.86
C THR A 433 20.26 -7.37 23.09
N VAL A 434 19.42 -8.32 22.70
CA VAL A 434 17.96 -8.15 22.72
C VAL A 434 17.33 -9.36 23.39
N ARG A 435 16.34 -9.11 24.24
CA ARG A 435 15.47 -10.14 24.80
C ARG A 435 14.02 -9.77 24.52
N GLN A 436 13.30 -10.67 23.87
CA GLN A 436 11.85 -10.58 23.66
C GLN A 436 11.17 -11.62 24.54
N SER A 437 10.44 -11.18 25.55
CA SER A 437 9.60 -12.05 26.37
C SER A 437 8.31 -12.42 25.64
N PHE A 438 7.78 -13.61 25.93
CA PHE A 438 6.47 -14.03 25.44
C PHE A 438 5.37 -13.49 26.34
N ASP A 439 4.28 -13.06 25.71
CA ASP A 439 3.03 -12.74 26.38
C ASP A 439 2.27 -14.05 26.63
N ASP A 440 2.41 -14.62 27.82
CA ASP A 440 1.74 -15.87 28.21
C ASP A 440 0.35 -15.60 28.83
N PRO A 441 -0.55 -16.59 28.85
CA PRO A 441 -1.92 -16.42 29.34
C PRO A 441 -2.04 -16.01 30.82
N ASN A 442 -1.01 -16.26 31.62
CA ASN A 442 -0.99 -15.94 33.05
C ASN A 442 -0.30 -14.59 33.35
N GLY A 443 0.41 -14.03 32.37
CA GLY A 443 1.19 -12.79 32.50
C GLY A 443 2.45 -12.96 33.34
N ASP A 444 3.04 -14.16 33.37
CA ASP A 444 4.25 -14.47 34.15
C ASP A 444 5.52 -13.89 33.46
N HIS A 445 5.50 -13.82 32.13
CA HIS A 445 6.55 -13.30 31.23
C HIS A 445 7.92 -13.92 31.47
N ASP A 446 7.96 -15.18 31.88
CA ASP A 446 9.16 -15.93 32.26
C ASP A 446 9.82 -16.67 31.09
N TRP A 447 9.21 -16.71 29.91
CA TRP A 447 9.79 -17.29 28.70
C TRP A 447 10.10 -16.24 27.64
N GLY A 448 11.07 -16.53 26.76
CA GLY A 448 11.37 -15.63 25.64
C GLY A 448 12.51 -16.05 24.73
N ILE A 449 12.87 -15.13 23.84
CA ILE A 449 13.94 -15.26 22.84
C ILE A 449 15.06 -14.27 23.19
N SER A 450 16.28 -14.76 23.35
CA SER A 450 17.50 -13.95 23.40
C SER A 450 18.17 -13.92 22.04
N ALA A 451 18.63 -12.74 21.63
CA ALA A 451 19.32 -12.56 20.36
C ALA A 451 20.42 -11.50 20.44
N GLU A 452 21.37 -11.58 19.52
CA GLU A 452 22.31 -10.51 19.19
C GLU A 452 21.97 -9.91 17.83
N ILE A 453 22.10 -8.59 17.70
CA ILE A 453 21.92 -7.87 16.44
C ILE A 453 23.27 -7.44 15.92
N ASP A 454 23.65 -7.88 14.72
CA ASP A 454 24.87 -7.45 14.05
C ASP A 454 24.62 -6.14 13.30
N LEU A 455 25.19 -5.04 13.78
CA LEU A 455 24.97 -3.70 13.22
C LEU A 455 25.59 -3.54 11.82
N VAL A 456 26.75 -4.17 11.59
CA VAL A 456 27.46 -4.05 10.30
C VAL A 456 26.72 -4.84 9.23
N ALA A 457 26.36 -6.08 9.53
CA ALA A 457 25.56 -6.89 8.61
C ALA A 457 24.18 -6.26 8.37
N SER A 458 23.58 -5.64 9.39
CA SER A 458 22.32 -4.91 9.23
C SER A 458 22.42 -3.73 8.26
N ASP A 459 23.53 -2.98 8.31
CA ASP A 459 23.79 -1.90 7.37
C ASP A 459 24.02 -2.38 5.93
N GLU A 460 24.59 -3.58 5.75
CA GLU A 460 24.79 -4.18 4.42
C GLU A 460 23.49 -4.68 3.79
N VAL A 461 22.59 -5.25 4.60
CA VAL A 461 21.33 -5.84 4.15
C VAL A 461 20.18 -4.82 4.12
N GLY A 462 20.27 -3.72 4.89
CA GLY A 462 19.20 -2.74 5.03
C GLY A 462 18.04 -3.22 5.93
N ALA A 463 18.25 -4.27 6.71
CA ALA A 463 17.29 -4.85 7.65
C ALA A 463 18.01 -5.33 8.93
N ALA A 464 17.28 -5.57 10.01
CA ALA A 464 17.89 -6.07 11.25
C ALA A 464 18.36 -7.52 11.06
N VAL A 465 19.68 -7.73 11.10
CA VAL A 465 20.29 -9.07 11.09
C VAL A 465 20.31 -9.58 12.53
N VAL A 466 19.42 -10.53 12.80
CA VAL A 466 19.19 -11.12 14.12
C VAL A 466 19.90 -12.46 14.19
N ARG A 467 20.65 -12.68 15.26
CA ARG A 467 21.26 -13.96 15.61
C ARG A 467 20.68 -14.50 16.91
N ILE A 468 19.99 -15.63 16.84
CA ILE A 468 19.36 -16.23 18.01
C ILE A 468 20.39 -16.92 18.88
N THR A 469 20.47 -16.53 20.14
CA THR A 469 21.44 -17.08 21.10
C THR A 469 20.81 -18.07 22.06
N ASP A 470 19.55 -17.88 22.43
CA ASP A 470 18.84 -18.75 23.35
C ASP A 470 17.31 -18.58 23.22
N VAL A 471 16.56 -19.66 23.43
CA VAL A 471 15.09 -19.67 23.50
C VAL A 471 14.70 -20.56 24.68
N GLY A 472 13.99 -19.98 25.65
CA GLY A 472 13.68 -20.72 26.88
C GLY A 472 13.25 -19.82 28.03
N GLN A 473 13.11 -20.45 29.21
CA GLN A 473 12.78 -19.78 30.47
C GLN A 473 13.92 -18.82 30.91
N LEU A 474 13.55 -17.70 31.54
CA LEU A 474 14.40 -16.59 31.99
C LEU A 474 15.32 -16.95 33.16
#